data_AF-A0A2V9W3J7-F1
#
_entry.id   AF-A0A2V9W3J7-F1
#
_cell.length_a   1.000
_cell.length_b   1.000
_cell.length_c   1.000
_cell.angle_alpha   90.00
_cell.angle_beta   90.00
_cell.angle_gamma   90.00
#
_symmetry.space_group_name_H-M   'P 1'
#
loop_
_entity.id
_entity.type
_entity.pdbx_description
1 polymer ?
#
loop_
_entity_poly.entity_id
_entity_poly.type
_entity_poly.pdbx_seq_one_letter_code
_entity_poly.pdbx_strand_id
1 'polypeptide(L)'
;MQAPTVLIISDEVDFSRRITARWQMERNVPSFTLLSGELWPRFAVDVFDVAIVGDLRRDVLSVVLEPLHSTSQPVFCVCQDAATTQLVHERWPRIIILRPSEHWLETLVLAAAEAVHRARAESRARTSENTCAMLERQATLGRYMLEMRHNLNNALTSVLGNSDLLLLEPGSFSAQTRAQIETIRNMTLRIHEIMQRFSSLEKEMNVVAQQAEQDSGKSYAAAAAGH
;
A
#
# COMPACT_ATOMS: atom_id res chain seq x y z
N MET A 1 -4.41 10.84 -3.64
CA MET A 1 -4.55 10.40 -2.24
C MET A 1 -5.77 11.10 -1.66
N GLN A 2 -6.71 10.37 -1.07
CA GLN A 2 -7.86 10.99 -0.38
C GLN A 2 -7.37 11.79 0.84
N ALA A 3 -8.03 12.93 1.11
CA ALA A 3 -7.81 13.71 2.32
C ALA A 3 -8.09 12.83 3.55
N PRO A 4 -7.41 13.03 4.69
CA PRO A 4 -7.67 12.23 5.87
C PRO A 4 -9.07 12.55 6.36
N THR A 5 -9.79 11.58 6.91
CA THR A 5 -11.16 11.80 7.38
C THR A 5 -11.21 11.68 8.89
N VAL A 6 -11.64 12.75 9.55
CA VAL A 6 -11.94 12.77 10.99
C VAL A 6 -13.45 12.75 11.19
N LEU A 7 -13.93 11.71 11.86
CA LEU A 7 -15.32 11.56 12.26
C LEU A 7 -15.53 12.21 13.63
N ILE A 8 -16.44 13.16 13.74
CA ILE A 8 -16.80 13.79 15.02
C ILE A 8 -18.27 13.45 15.31
N ILE A 9 -18.52 12.81 16.45
CA ILE A 9 -19.86 12.45 16.92
C ILE A 9 -20.13 13.22 18.20
N SER A 10 -21.11 14.14 18.18
CA SER A 10 -21.47 14.97 19.32
C SER A 10 -22.88 15.52 19.15
N ASP A 11 -23.64 15.58 20.24
CA ASP A 11 -24.94 16.26 20.25
C ASP A 11 -24.78 17.78 20.51
N GLU A 12 -23.60 18.21 20.98
CA GLU A 12 -23.26 19.62 21.14
C GLU A 12 -22.62 20.18 19.86
N VAL A 13 -23.26 21.19 19.26
CA VAL A 13 -22.79 21.84 18.02
C VAL A 13 -21.48 22.60 18.25
N ASP A 14 -21.34 23.27 19.40
CA ASP A 14 -20.14 24.03 19.74
C ASP A 14 -18.90 23.14 19.92
N PHE A 15 -19.07 21.90 20.37
CA PHE A 15 -17.98 20.92 20.47
C PHE A 15 -17.30 20.67 19.12
N SER A 16 -18.10 20.30 18.11
CA SER A 16 -17.62 20.06 16.75
C SER A 16 -16.99 21.32 16.13
N ARG A 17 -17.61 22.49 16.37
CA ARG A 17 -17.09 23.78 15.87
C ARG A 17 -15.73 24.13 16.47
N ARG A 18 -15.54 23.90 17.77
CA ARG A 18 -14.27 24.17 18.47
C ARG A 18 -13.13 23.30 17.96
N ILE A 19 -13.38 22.00 17.77
CA ILE A 19 -12.39 21.06 17.24
C ILE A 19 -11.98 21.47 15.83
N THR A 20 -12.95 21.66 14.95
CA THR A 20 -12.69 22.04 13.55
C THR A 20 -11.95 23.37 13.46
N ALA A 21 -12.38 24.41 14.20
CA ALA A 21 -11.71 25.71 14.22
C ALA A 21 -10.26 25.63 14.72
N ARG A 22 -10.00 24.89 15.80
CA ARG A 22 -8.63 24.70 16.31
C ARG A 22 -7.76 23.95 15.31
N TRP A 23 -8.31 22.94 14.63
CA TRP A 23 -7.57 22.14 13.66
C TRP A 23 -7.25 22.91 12.37
N GLN A 24 -8.06 23.91 11.99
CA GLN A 24 -7.75 24.79 10.86
C GLN A 24 -6.45 25.58 11.05
N MET A 25 -5.95 25.69 12.28
CA MET A 25 -4.65 26.30 12.58
C MET A 25 -3.47 25.34 12.39
N GLU A 26 -3.73 24.03 12.21
CA GLU A 26 -2.71 23.03 11.95
C GLU A 26 -2.29 23.03 10.48
N ARG A 27 -1.05 22.61 10.20
CA ARG A 27 -0.53 22.54 8.82
C ARG A 27 -1.31 21.59 7.93
N ASN A 28 -1.87 20.52 8.51
CA ASN A 28 -2.59 19.48 7.79
C ASN A 28 -4.03 19.41 8.28
N VAL A 29 -4.95 19.88 7.45
CA VAL A 29 -6.38 19.91 7.76
C VAL A 29 -7.07 18.69 7.13
N PRO A 30 -7.71 17.81 7.94
CA PRO A 30 -8.48 16.69 7.44
C PRO A 30 -9.83 17.14 6.86
N SER A 31 -10.45 16.24 6.09
CA SER A 31 -11.89 16.28 5.86
C SER A 31 -12.60 15.89 7.16
N PHE A 32 -13.66 16.62 7.49
CA PHE A 32 -14.46 16.35 8.68
C PHE A 32 -15.81 15.77 8.28
N THR A 33 -16.23 14.73 8.99
CA THR A 33 -17.62 14.25 8.97
C THR A 33 -18.20 14.46 10.34
N LEU A 34 -19.27 15.26 10.44
CA LEU A 34 -19.94 15.61 11.69
C LEU A 34 -21.26 14.85 11.77
N LEU A 35 -21.48 14.14 12.88
CA LEU A 35 -22.71 13.41 13.16
C LEU A 35 -23.21 13.73 14.58
N SER A 36 -24.52 13.75 14.78
CA SER A 36 -25.12 13.64 16.11
C SER A 36 -25.15 12.17 16.52
N GLY A 37 -25.11 11.90 17.83
CA GLY A 37 -25.21 10.54 18.37
C GLY A 37 -26.48 9.82 17.95
N GLU A 38 -27.59 10.55 17.77
CA GLU A 38 -28.88 9.97 17.34
C GLU A 38 -28.88 9.48 15.87
N LEU A 39 -27.97 9.99 15.05
CA LEU A 39 -27.81 9.60 13.65
C LEU A 39 -26.94 8.34 13.49
N TRP A 40 -26.30 7.88 14.57
CA TRP A 40 -25.50 6.66 14.58
C TRP A 40 -26.35 5.44 14.98
N PRO A 41 -26.18 4.26 14.36
CA PRO A 41 -25.28 3.94 13.24
C PRO A 41 -25.92 4.12 11.86
N ARG A 42 -27.10 4.77 11.75
CA ARG A 42 -27.87 4.86 10.49
C ARG A 42 -27.08 5.50 9.34
N PHE A 43 -26.14 6.39 9.67
CA PHE A 43 -25.20 7.01 8.73
C PHE A 43 -23.74 6.60 9.03
N ALA A 44 -23.51 5.33 9.39
CA ALA A 44 -22.17 4.81 9.62
C ALA A 44 -21.26 5.16 8.44
N VAL A 45 -20.18 5.87 8.73
CA VAL A 45 -19.19 6.26 7.72
C VAL A 45 -18.30 5.05 7.49
N ASP A 46 -18.33 4.49 6.27
CA ASP A 46 -17.57 3.28 5.92
C ASP A 46 -16.05 3.47 6.06
N VAL A 47 -15.55 4.70 6.00
CA VAL A 47 -14.11 5.00 6.06
C VAL A 47 -13.85 6.29 6.84
N PHE A 48 -13.20 6.17 7.99
CA PHE A 48 -12.56 7.28 8.72
C PHE A 48 -11.15 6.87 9.16
N ASP A 49 -10.28 7.85 9.42
CA ASP A 49 -8.93 7.62 9.97
C ASP A 49 -8.92 7.74 11.49
N VAL A 50 -9.73 8.66 12.05
CA VAL A 50 -9.86 8.91 13.49
C VAL A 50 -11.32 9.24 13.82
N ALA A 51 -11.82 8.74 14.94
CA ALA A 51 -13.11 9.14 15.49
C ALA A 51 -12.93 9.94 16.78
N ILE A 52 -13.75 10.97 16.97
CA ILE A 52 -13.82 11.81 18.16
C ILE A 52 -15.26 11.82 18.62
N VAL A 53 -15.48 11.39 19.85
CA VAL A 53 -16.80 11.35 20.48
C VAL A 53 -16.84 12.40 21.58
N GLY A 54 -17.77 13.34 21.45
CA GLY A 54 -18.06 14.35 22.47
C GLY A 54 -18.92 13.80 23.59
N ASP A 55 -19.48 14.71 24.38
CA ASP A 55 -20.40 14.32 25.44
C ASP A 55 -21.71 13.81 24.84
N LEU A 56 -22.13 12.62 25.26
CA LEU A 56 -23.35 11.95 24.79
C LEU A 56 -24.08 11.37 25.99
N ARG A 57 -25.42 11.29 25.89
CA ARG A 57 -26.22 10.56 26.87
C ARG A 57 -25.77 9.09 26.94
N ARG A 58 -25.80 8.48 28.13
CA ARG A 58 -25.22 7.14 28.38
C ARG A 58 -25.82 6.03 27.52
N ASP A 59 -27.12 6.12 27.23
CA ASP A 59 -27.85 5.22 26.34
C ASP A 59 -27.32 5.29 24.90
N VAL A 60 -27.08 6.49 24.40
CA VAL A 60 -26.51 6.74 23.05
C VAL A 60 -25.02 6.40 23.01
N LEU A 61 -24.27 6.73 24.07
CA LEU A 61 -22.83 6.50 24.15
C LEU A 61 -22.49 5.03 23.90
N SER A 62 -23.23 4.09 24.51
CA SER A 62 -22.98 2.66 24.32
C SER A 62 -23.23 2.22 22.88
N VAL A 63 -24.27 2.76 22.22
CA VAL A 63 -24.59 2.47 20.82
C VAL A 63 -23.52 3.03 19.87
N VAL A 64 -22.89 4.14 20.24
CA VAL A 64 -21.81 4.77 19.46
C VAL A 64 -20.47 4.06 19.66
N LEU A 65 -20.10 3.77 20.92
CA LEU A 65 -18.78 3.24 21.23
C LEU A 65 -18.62 1.76 20.89
N GLU A 66 -19.68 0.95 20.96
CA GLU A 66 -19.59 -0.50 20.68
C GLU A 66 -19.10 -0.80 19.25
N PRO A 67 -19.69 -0.21 18.18
CA PRO A 67 -19.19 -0.42 16.83
C PRO A 67 -17.83 0.22 16.60
N LEU A 68 -17.57 1.41 17.18
CA LEU A 68 -16.29 2.11 17.04
C LEU A 68 -15.14 1.34 17.71
N HIS A 69 -15.39 0.68 18.84
CA HIS A 69 -14.39 -0.13 19.52
C HIS A 69 -13.96 -1.35 18.70
N SER A 70 -14.88 -1.86 17.87
CA SER A 70 -14.62 -2.99 16.98
C SER A 70 -13.76 -2.60 15.76
N THR A 71 -13.54 -1.30 15.51
CA THR A 71 -12.72 -0.85 14.40
C THR A 71 -11.22 -0.81 14.75
N SER A 72 -10.34 -0.80 13.74
CA SER A 72 -8.89 -0.67 13.96
C SER A 72 -8.45 0.78 14.19
N GLN A 73 -9.33 1.75 13.91
CA GLN A 73 -9.05 3.16 14.00
C GLN A 73 -8.94 3.62 15.47
N PRO A 74 -8.10 4.63 15.73
CA PRO A 74 -8.07 5.32 17.01
C PRO A 74 -9.38 6.09 17.25
N VAL A 75 -9.90 5.96 18.45
CA VAL A 75 -11.14 6.61 18.91
C VAL A 75 -10.81 7.42 20.16
N PHE A 76 -11.11 8.71 20.13
CA PHE A 76 -11.00 9.61 21.27
C PHE A 76 -12.40 9.87 21.82
N CYS A 77 -12.55 9.80 23.14
CA CYS A 77 -13.81 10.12 23.82
C CYS A 77 -13.56 11.19 24.87
N VAL A 78 -14.29 12.31 24.78
CA VAL A 78 -14.23 13.39 25.76
C VAL A 78 -15.33 13.16 26.78
N CYS A 79 -14.96 12.76 28.00
CA CYS A 79 -15.91 12.43 29.06
C CYS A 79 -15.89 13.52 30.14
N GLN A 80 -17.05 14.09 30.47
CA GLN A 80 -17.15 15.13 31.49
C GLN A 80 -17.15 14.57 32.92
N ASP A 81 -17.78 13.41 33.15
CA ASP A 81 -17.92 12.82 34.49
C ASP A 81 -17.03 11.59 34.72
N ALA A 82 -16.66 11.38 35.99
CA ALA A 82 -15.81 10.27 36.42
C ALA A 82 -16.48 8.91 36.21
N ALA A 83 -17.81 8.83 36.35
CA ALA A 83 -18.53 7.57 36.21
C ALA A 83 -18.62 7.12 34.74
N THR A 84 -18.80 8.04 33.79
CA THR A 84 -18.71 7.75 32.34
C THR A 84 -17.27 7.39 31.95
N THR A 85 -16.27 8.11 32.49
CA THR A 85 -14.86 7.78 32.29
C THR A 85 -14.54 6.34 32.72
N GLN A 86 -15.02 5.93 33.90
CA GLN A 86 -14.82 4.57 34.40
C GLN A 86 -15.53 3.53 33.53
N LEU A 87 -16.78 3.79 33.14
CA LEU A 87 -17.54 2.92 32.24
C LEU A 87 -16.81 2.69 30.91
N VAL A 88 -16.33 3.76 30.28
CA VAL A 88 -15.62 3.66 28.99
C VAL A 88 -14.31 2.90 29.14
N HIS A 89 -13.58 3.14 30.23
CA HIS A 89 -12.33 2.45 30.51
C HIS A 89 -12.52 0.94 30.72
N GLU A 90 -13.55 0.55 31.47
CA GLU A 90 -13.85 -0.85 31.76
C GLU A 90 -14.42 -1.60 30.54
N ARG A 91 -15.28 -0.95 29.76
CA ARG A 91 -16.02 -1.61 28.67
C ARG A 91 -15.33 -1.52 27.31
N TRP A 92 -14.62 -0.43 27.02
CA TRP A 92 -13.97 -0.19 25.74
C TRP A 92 -12.52 0.31 25.93
N PRO A 93 -11.61 -0.56 26.41
CA PRO A 93 -10.27 -0.17 26.88
C PRO A 93 -9.34 0.40 25.78
N ARG A 94 -9.69 0.22 24.49
CA ARG A 94 -8.96 0.80 23.35
C ARG A 94 -9.30 2.27 23.07
N ILE A 95 -10.38 2.79 23.69
CA ILE A 95 -10.81 4.17 23.50
C ILE A 95 -9.95 5.08 24.36
N ILE A 96 -9.39 6.11 23.74
CA ILE A 96 -8.55 7.10 24.39
C ILE A 96 -9.46 8.13 25.05
N ILE A 97 -9.48 8.13 26.38
CA ILE A 97 -10.32 9.04 27.15
C ILE A 97 -9.57 10.35 27.40
N LEU A 98 -10.21 11.47 27.06
CA LEU A 98 -9.74 12.81 27.39
C LEU A 98 -10.69 13.43 28.39
N ARG A 99 -10.13 13.87 29.52
CA ARG A 99 -10.89 14.63 30.52
C ARG A 99 -10.87 16.12 30.16
N PRO A 100 -11.99 16.85 30.29
CA PRO A 100 -12.01 18.30 30.15
C PRO A 100 -11.09 18.94 31.20
N SER A 101 -9.90 19.32 30.78
CA SER A 101 -8.95 20.19 31.50
C SER A 101 -8.84 21.52 30.77
N GLU A 102 -8.14 22.50 31.33
CA GLU A 102 -7.97 23.83 30.70
C GLU A 102 -7.47 23.77 29.24
N HIS A 103 -6.73 22.72 28.88
CA HIS A 103 -6.10 22.53 27.55
C HIS A 103 -6.54 21.24 26.83
N TRP A 104 -7.76 20.75 27.11
CA TRP A 104 -8.23 19.49 26.53
C TRP A 104 -8.33 19.55 25.00
N LEU A 105 -8.65 20.72 24.45
CA LEU A 105 -8.87 20.91 23.03
C LEU A 105 -7.54 20.83 22.26
N GLU A 106 -6.50 21.47 22.77
CA GLU A 106 -5.15 21.44 22.22
C GLU A 106 -4.59 20.01 22.27
N THR A 107 -4.78 19.33 23.39
CA THR A 107 -4.33 17.95 23.58
C THR A 107 -5.06 17.02 22.63
N LEU A 108 -6.39 17.15 22.50
CA LEU A 108 -7.21 16.36 21.59
C LEU A 108 -6.74 16.54 20.14
N VAL A 109 -6.65 17.80 19.67
CA VAL A 109 -6.30 18.10 18.29
C VAL A 109 -4.89 17.60 17.96
N LEU A 110 -3.92 17.80 18.86
CA LEU A 110 -2.56 17.30 18.67
C LEU A 110 -2.51 15.77 18.61
N ALA A 111 -3.15 15.09 19.56
CA ALA A 111 -3.15 13.63 19.64
C ALA A 111 -3.88 13.01 18.44
N ALA A 112 -5.00 13.59 18.04
CA ALA A 112 -5.79 13.11 16.91
C ALA A 112 -5.11 13.42 15.57
N ALA A 113 -4.40 14.56 15.43
CA ALA A 113 -3.56 14.85 14.26
C ALA A 113 -2.42 13.85 14.11
N GLU A 114 -1.72 13.55 15.21
CA GLU A 114 -0.67 12.53 15.21
C GLU A 114 -1.24 11.14 14.89
N ALA A 115 -2.43 10.81 15.38
CA ALA A 115 -3.12 9.57 15.06
C ALA A 115 -3.46 9.45 13.56
N VAL A 116 -3.95 10.54 12.94
CA VAL A 116 -4.14 10.64 11.48
C VAL A 116 -2.81 10.43 10.74
N HIS A 117 -1.74 11.09 11.20
CA HIS A 117 -0.42 10.98 10.58
C HIS A 117 0.11 9.54 10.62
N ARG A 118 -0.03 8.86 11.75
CA ARG A 118 0.37 7.46 11.94
C ARG A 118 -0.43 6.51 11.06
N ALA A 119 -1.76 6.63 11.04
CA ALA A 119 -2.62 5.78 10.22
C ALA A 119 -2.26 5.88 8.73
N ARG A 120 -1.93 7.09 8.27
CA ARG A 120 -1.46 7.32 6.89
C ARG A 120 -0.09 6.75 6.60
N ALA A 121 0.84 6.90 7.53
CA ALA A 121 2.17 6.33 7.39
C ALA A 121 2.08 4.80 7.27
N GLU A 122 1.27 4.15 8.11
CA GLU A 122 1.03 2.71 8.08
C GLU A 122 0.35 2.27 6.78
N SER A 123 -0.68 2.98 6.32
CA SER A 123 -1.36 2.68 5.05
C SER A 123 -0.41 2.79 3.84
N ARG A 124 0.43 3.82 3.81
CA ARG A 124 1.47 3.96 2.78
C ARG A 124 2.52 2.85 2.86
N ALA A 125 2.96 2.50 4.07
CA ALA A 125 3.92 1.41 4.29
C ALA A 125 3.35 0.09 3.75
N ARG A 126 2.13 -0.30 4.15
CA ARG A 126 1.46 -1.50 3.64
C ARG A 126 1.33 -1.52 2.12
N THR A 127 0.95 -0.39 1.52
CA THR A 127 0.85 -0.28 0.06
C THR A 127 2.21 -0.49 -0.62
N SER A 128 3.27 0.08 -0.05
CA SER A 128 4.64 -0.11 -0.53
C SER A 128 5.12 -1.55 -0.34
N GLU A 129 4.84 -2.17 0.79
CA GLU A 129 5.19 -3.57 1.08
C GLU A 129 4.52 -4.52 0.09
N ASN A 130 3.21 -4.33 -0.16
CA ASN A 130 2.48 -5.11 -1.15
C ASN A 130 3.05 -4.96 -2.56
N THR A 131 3.42 -3.74 -2.93
CA THR A 131 4.03 -3.44 -4.23
C THR A 131 5.42 -4.08 -4.33
N CYS A 132 6.23 -3.98 -3.27
CA CYS A 132 7.55 -4.62 -3.18
C CYS A 132 7.43 -6.14 -3.32
N ALA A 133 6.53 -6.78 -2.57
CA ALA A 133 6.31 -8.22 -2.64
C ALA A 133 5.82 -8.69 -4.03
N MET A 134 5.12 -7.83 -4.77
CA MET A 134 4.76 -8.11 -6.17
C MET A 134 5.99 -8.02 -7.09
N LEU A 135 6.80 -6.96 -6.96
CA LEU A 135 8.01 -6.76 -7.75
C LEU A 135 9.06 -7.84 -7.46
N GLU A 136 9.22 -8.27 -6.22
CA GLU A 136 10.11 -9.37 -5.83
C GLU A 136 9.72 -10.70 -6.49
N ARG A 137 8.42 -11.00 -6.58
CA ARG A 137 7.92 -12.18 -7.29
C ARG A 137 8.24 -12.11 -8.78
N GLN A 138 8.03 -10.95 -9.41
CA GLN A 138 8.38 -10.73 -10.82
C GLN A 138 9.90 -10.84 -11.06
N ALA A 139 10.72 -10.25 -10.18
CA ALA A 139 12.17 -10.34 -10.25
C ALA A 139 12.67 -11.79 -10.09
N THR A 140 12.02 -12.56 -9.22
CA THR A 140 12.34 -14.00 -9.03
C THR A 140 12.08 -14.80 -10.31
N LEU A 141 10.96 -14.56 -10.99
CA LEU A 141 10.68 -15.19 -12.29
C LEU A 141 11.72 -14.78 -13.35
N GLY A 142 12.09 -13.50 -13.42
CA GLY A 142 13.13 -13.02 -14.33
C GLY A 142 14.49 -13.69 -14.09
N ARG A 143 14.92 -13.80 -12.82
CA ARG A 143 16.15 -14.53 -12.46
C ARG A 143 16.10 -15.99 -12.90
N TYR A 144 14.99 -16.67 -12.62
CA TYR A 144 14.82 -18.07 -13.03
C TYR A 144 14.89 -18.23 -14.57
N MET A 145 14.33 -17.31 -15.35
CA MET A 145 14.44 -17.34 -16.81
C MET A 145 15.89 -17.19 -17.29
N LEU A 146 16.68 -16.33 -16.64
CA LEU A 146 18.10 -16.13 -16.96
C LEU A 146 18.94 -17.35 -16.57
N GLU A 147 18.66 -17.97 -15.42
CA GLU A 147 19.29 -19.22 -15.00
C GLU A 147 18.99 -20.36 -15.98
N MET A 148 17.74 -20.46 -16.46
CA MET A 148 17.32 -21.49 -17.41
C MET A 148 17.82 -21.27 -18.83
N ARG A 149 18.45 -20.13 -19.14
CA ARG A 149 18.93 -19.75 -20.49
C ARG A 149 19.79 -20.81 -21.15
N HIS A 150 20.76 -21.36 -20.43
CA HIS A 150 21.67 -22.36 -20.98
C HIS A 150 20.92 -23.65 -21.35
N ASN A 151 20.03 -24.11 -20.47
CA ASN A 151 19.23 -25.31 -20.69
C ASN A 151 18.27 -25.14 -21.88
N LEU A 152 17.61 -23.99 -21.96
CA LEU A 152 16.76 -23.62 -23.10
C LEU A 152 17.55 -23.58 -24.40
N ASN A 153 18.70 -22.91 -24.42
CA ASN A 153 19.54 -22.83 -25.62
C ASN A 153 19.99 -24.22 -26.08
N ASN A 154 20.41 -25.10 -25.17
CA ASN A 154 20.82 -26.46 -25.53
C ASN A 154 19.67 -27.27 -26.13
N ALA A 155 18.46 -27.18 -25.57
CA ALA A 155 17.28 -27.83 -26.11
C ALA A 155 16.93 -27.30 -27.51
N LEU A 156 16.95 -25.98 -27.69
CA LEU A 156 16.68 -25.34 -28.99
C LEU A 156 17.73 -25.70 -30.05
N THR A 157 19.01 -25.72 -29.69
CA THR A 157 20.10 -26.16 -30.59
C THR A 157 19.89 -27.60 -31.05
N SER A 158 19.45 -28.49 -30.15
CA SER A 158 19.13 -29.88 -30.51
C SER A 158 17.94 -29.98 -31.45
N VAL A 159 16.83 -29.27 -31.17
CA VAL A 159 15.64 -29.26 -32.04
C VAL A 159 15.96 -28.70 -33.42
N LEU A 160 16.75 -27.62 -33.47
CA LEU A 160 17.17 -26.99 -34.71
C LEU A 160 18.04 -27.94 -35.54
N GLY A 161 19.08 -28.53 -34.93
CA GLY A 161 19.99 -29.45 -35.60
C GLY A 161 19.27 -30.70 -36.13
N ASN A 162 18.36 -31.27 -35.34
CA ASN A 162 17.54 -32.41 -35.81
C ASN A 162 16.62 -32.01 -36.97
N SER A 163 16.01 -30.83 -36.91
CA SER A 163 15.16 -30.33 -38.00
C SER A 163 15.97 -30.10 -39.28
N ASP A 164 17.17 -29.55 -39.18
CA ASP A 164 18.10 -29.37 -40.30
C ASP A 164 18.52 -30.72 -40.90
N LEU A 165 18.88 -31.70 -40.06
CA LEU A 165 19.22 -33.07 -40.52
C LEU A 165 18.07 -33.74 -41.26
N LEU A 166 16.84 -33.65 -40.75
CA LEU A 166 15.66 -34.24 -41.40
C LEU A 166 15.32 -33.57 -42.74
N LEU A 167 15.64 -32.29 -42.90
CA LEU A 167 15.41 -31.53 -44.14
C LEU A 167 16.51 -31.74 -45.21
N LEU A 168 17.66 -32.29 -44.83
CA LEU A 168 18.80 -32.53 -45.72
C LEU A 168 18.58 -33.71 -46.68
N GLU A 169 17.84 -34.74 -46.28
CA GLU A 169 17.58 -35.91 -47.13
C GLU A 169 16.45 -35.66 -48.13
N PRO A 170 16.72 -35.65 -49.46
CA PRO A 170 15.68 -35.44 -50.46
C PRO A 170 14.77 -36.67 -50.60
N GLY A 171 13.45 -36.47 -50.58
CA GLY A 171 12.47 -37.52 -50.87
C GLY A 171 12.12 -38.47 -49.72
N SER A 172 12.70 -38.26 -48.53
CA SER A 172 12.40 -39.03 -47.31
C SER A 172 11.01 -38.70 -46.70
N PHE A 173 10.52 -37.47 -46.94
CA PHE A 173 9.28 -36.97 -46.38
C PHE A 173 8.32 -36.43 -47.44
N SER A 174 7.02 -36.49 -47.15
CA SER A 174 5.99 -35.81 -47.93
C SER A 174 6.21 -34.28 -47.91
N ALA A 175 5.71 -33.57 -48.92
CA ALA A 175 5.78 -32.10 -48.96
C ALA A 175 5.14 -31.45 -47.72
N GLN A 176 4.03 -32.03 -47.22
CA GLN A 176 3.36 -31.55 -46.01
C GLN A 176 4.21 -31.73 -44.76
N THR A 177 4.81 -32.91 -44.58
CA THR A 177 5.70 -33.19 -43.44
C THR A 177 6.93 -32.28 -43.48
N ARG A 178 7.49 -32.04 -44.66
CA ARG A 178 8.62 -31.12 -44.85
C ARG A 178 8.27 -29.69 -44.41
N ALA A 179 7.10 -29.17 -44.83
CA ALA A 179 6.62 -27.85 -44.42
C ALA A 179 6.40 -27.74 -42.90
N GLN A 180 5.97 -28.81 -42.23
CA GLN A 180 5.85 -28.86 -40.78
C GLN A 180 7.22 -28.80 -40.09
N ILE A 181 8.22 -29.54 -40.58
CA ILE A 181 9.59 -29.50 -40.02
C ILE A 181 10.21 -28.10 -40.21
N GLU A 182 10.01 -27.46 -41.36
CA GLU A 182 10.42 -26.07 -41.58
C GLU A 182 9.74 -25.09 -40.61
N THR A 183 8.47 -25.32 -40.29
CA THR A 183 7.75 -24.51 -39.30
C THR A 183 8.36 -24.66 -37.91
N ILE A 184 8.69 -25.89 -37.48
CA ILE A 184 9.35 -26.16 -36.19
C ILE A 184 10.73 -25.48 -36.14
N ARG A 185 11.52 -25.60 -37.21
CA ARG A 185 12.82 -24.95 -37.36
C ARG A 185 12.72 -23.43 -37.18
N ASN A 186 11.78 -22.80 -37.89
CA ASN A 186 11.56 -21.35 -37.82
C ASN A 186 11.07 -20.90 -36.44
N MET A 187 10.18 -21.66 -35.80
CA MET A 187 9.73 -21.37 -34.44
C MET A 187 10.86 -21.51 -33.41
N THR A 188 11.76 -22.47 -33.60
CA THR A 188 12.95 -22.67 -32.74
C THR A 188 13.88 -21.47 -32.82
N LEU A 189 14.17 -20.96 -34.02
CA LEU A 189 14.95 -19.73 -34.23
C LEU A 189 14.29 -18.52 -33.57
N ARG A 190 12.97 -18.36 -33.72
CA ARG A 190 12.21 -17.28 -33.10
C ARG A 190 12.30 -17.30 -31.57
N ILE A 191 12.22 -18.47 -30.95
CA ILE A 191 12.39 -18.60 -29.49
C ILE A 191 13.81 -18.25 -29.07
N HIS A 192 14.82 -18.67 -29.86
CA HIS A 192 16.22 -18.31 -29.59
C HIS A 192 16.43 -16.79 -29.60
N GLU A 193 15.88 -16.07 -30.58
CA GLU A 193 15.93 -14.61 -30.64
C GLU A 193 15.27 -13.94 -29.42
N ILE A 194 14.12 -14.45 -28.97
CA ILE A 194 13.44 -13.95 -27.77
C ILE A 194 14.34 -14.10 -26.54
N MET A 195 15.01 -15.25 -26.37
CA MET A 195 15.94 -15.48 -25.26
C MET A 195 17.18 -14.58 -25.32
N GLN A 196 17.68 -14.28 -26.52
CA GLN A 196 18.75 -13.31 -26.70
C GLN A 196 18.31 -11.90 -26.29
N ARG A 197 17.10 -11.47 -26.66
CA ARG A 197 16.56 -10.17 -26.25
C ARG A 197 16.46 -10.05 -24.72
N PHE A 198 15.99 -11.09 -24.03
CA PHE A 198 15.97 -11.09 -22.56
C PHE A 198 17.37 -10.92 -21.97
N SER A 199 18.40 -11.54 -22.56
CA SER A 199 19.78 -11.39 -22.10
C SER A 199 20.37 -10.01 -22.41
N SER A 200 19.95 -9.34 -23.48
CA SER A 200 20.34 -7.95 -23.76
C SER A 200 19.74 -7.00 -22.73
N LEU A 201 18.44 -7.15 -22.47
CA LEU A 201 17.71 -6.34 -21.49
C LEU A 201 18.32 -6.48 -20.09
N GLU A 202 18.69 -7.69 -19.66
CA GLU A 202 19.42 -7.92 -18.41
C GLU A 202 20.69 -7.06 -18.32
N LYS A 203 21.51 -7.07 -19.37
CA LYS A 203 22.76 -6.31 -19.41
C LYS A 203 22.52 -4.81 -19.35
N GLU A 204 21.55 -4.31 -20.13
CA GLU A 204 21.16 -2.89 -20.11
C GLU A 204 20.70 -2.46 -18.72
N MET A 205 19.86 -3.27 -18.06
CA MET A 205 19.40 -3.01 -16.70
C MET A 205 20.56 -2.96 -15.69
N ASN A 206 21.52 -3.87 -15.78
CA ASN A 206 22.68 -3.89 -14.90
C ASN A 206 23.57 -2.65 -15.08
N VAL A 207 23.75 -2.17 -16.32
CA VAL A 207 24.49 -0.94 -16.59
C VAL A 207 23.78 0.28 -16.01
N VAL A 208 22.45 0.36 -16.17
CA VAL A 208 21.64 1.45 -15.60
C VAL A 208 21.72 1.44 -14.07
N ALA A 209 21.65 0.26 -13.44
CA ALA A 209 21.77 0.14 -11.99
C ALA A 209 23.13 0.62 -11.47
N GLN A 210 24.23 0.21 -12.12
CA GLN A 210 25.58 0.65 -11.76
C GLN A 210 25.77 2.17 -11.91
N GLN A 211 25.18 2.76 -12.95
CA GLN A 211 25.24 4.20 -13.16
C GLN A 211 24.49 4.96 -12.05
N ALA A 212 23.31 4.48 -11.65
CA ALA A 212 22.52 5.10 -10.58
C ALA A 212 23.23 5.05 -9.21
N GLU A 213 23.94 3.95 -8.91
CA GLU A 213 24.74 3.83 -7.69
C GLU A 213 25.92 4.82 -7.68
N GLN A 214 26.62 4.98 -8.81
CA GLN A 214 27.73 5.92 -8.94
C GLN A 214 27.28 7.38 -8.79
N ASP A 215 26.14 7.74 -9.39
CA ASP A 215 25.62 9.10 -9.32
C ASP A 215 25.07 9.45 -7.94
N SER A 216 24.47 8.47 -7.24
CA SER A 216 24.07 8.62 -5.84
C SER A 216 25.29 8.83 -4.93
N GLY A 217 26.35 8.03 -5.10
CA GLY A 217 27.58 8.17 -4.32
C GLY A 217 28.29 9.52 -4.53
N LYS A 218 28.30 10.05 -5.75
CA LYS A 218 28.83 11.40 -6.05
C LYS A 218 27.99 12.51 -5.41
N SER A 219 26.67 12.36 -5.37
CA SER A 219 25.77 13.33 -4.72
C SER A 219 26.00 13.39 -3.20
N TYR A 220 26.17 12.23 -2.55
CA TYR A 220 26.51 12.16 -1.13
C TYR A 220 27.91 12.73 -0.83
N ALA A 221 28.91 12.48 -1.68
CA ALA A 221 30.26 13.05 -1.53
C ALA A 221 30.28 14.57 -1.72
N ALA A 222 29.50 15.10 -2.66
CA ALA A 222 29.36 16.54 -2.88
C ALA A 222 28.64 17.25 -1.72
N ALA A 223 27.64 16.62 -1.11
CA ALA A 223 26.97 17.14 0.09
C ALA A 223 27.88 17.14 1.32
N ALA A 224 28.77 16.15 1.46
CA ALA A 224 29.73 16.07 2.56
C ALA A 224 30.91 17.05 2.44
N ALA A 225 31.29 17.47 1.22
CA ALA A 225 32.37 18.42 0.97
C ALA A 225 31.93 19.90 1.02
N GLY A 226 30.64 20.16 1.26
CA GLY A 226 30.05 21.51 1.34
C GLY A 226 29.89 22.07 2.76
N HIS A 227 30.50 21.44 3.77
CA HIS A 227 30.49 21.89 5.17
C HIS A 227 31.87 22.37 5.63
#